data_AF-A0A4P7WWH9-F1
#
_entry.id   AF-A0A4P7WWH9-F1
#
_cell.length_a   1.000
_cell.length_b   1.000
_cell.length_c   1.000
_cell.angle_alpha   90.00
_cell.angle_beta   90.00
_cell.angle_gamma   90.00
#
_symmetry.space_group_name_H-M   'P 1'
#
loop_
_entity.id
_entity.type
_entity.pdbx_description
1 polymer ?
#
loop_
_entity_poly.entity_id
_entity_poly.type
_entity_poly.pdbx_seq_one_letter_code
_entity_poly.pdbx_strand_id
1 'polypeptide(L)'
;MTIKTIQLQLAEQISNHNKIWGNLLANLDFGNEAPSYWDVKLKPTHIFVDRINKTFTFKNAAFTFDVNSGVSYGDDHSLFTKQLSGRGTFLFINKTIQLQTLILNKALAIQNK
;
A
#
# COMPACT_ATOMS: atom_id res chain seq x y z
N MET A 1 20.14 -9.42 -12.46
CA MET A 1 18.69 -9.39 -12.18
C MET A 1 18.02 -8.41 -13.14
N THR A 2 16.86 -8.75 -13.70
CA THR A 2 16.13 -7.88 -14.65
C THR A 2 15.23 -6.88 -13.93
N ILE A 3 14.84 -5.79 -14.58
CA ILE A 3 13.86 -4.83 -14.03
C ILE A 3 12.55 -5.52 -13.68
N LYS A 4 12.06 -6.42 -14.57
CA LYS A 4 10.82 -7.19 -14.35
C LYS A 4 10.88 -8.01 -13.05
N THR A 5 12.00 -8.68 -12.78
CA THR A 5 12.18 -9.45 -11.54
C THR A 5 12.17 -8.53 -10.31
N ILE A 6 12.81 -7.37 -10.38
CA ILE A 6 12.82 -6.39 -9.29
C ILE A 6 11.39 -5.89 -9.02
N GLN A 7 10.65 -5.51 -10.06
CA GLN A 7 9.27 -5.03 -9.94
C GLN A 7 8.35 -6.09 -9.31
N LEU A 8 8.49 -7.36 -9.69
CA LEU A 8 7.70 -8.46 -9.11
C LEU A 8 7.98 -8.61 -7.61
N GLN A 9 9.26 -8.66 -7.22
CA GLN A 9 9.62 -8.80 -5.81
C GLN A 9 9.26 -7.55 -4.98
N LEU A 10 9.36 -6.34 -5.56
CA LEU A 10 8.92 -5.12 -4.89
C LEU A 10 7.40 -5.10 -4.72
N ALA A 11 6.63 -5.48 -5.74
CA ALA A 11 5.17 -5.52 -5.65
C ALA A 11 4.70 -6.42 -4.51
N GLU A 12 5.27 -7.62 -4.40
CA GLU A 12 4.98 -8.57 -3.32
C GLU A 12 5.37 -8.00 -1.95
N GLN A 13 6.59 -7.47 -1.80
CA GLN A 13 7.05 -6.93 -0.51
C GLN A 13 6.29 -5.67 -0.08
N ILE A 14 5.93 -4.80 -1.03
CA ILE A 14 5.15 -3.59 -0.75
C ILE A 14 3.73 -3.98 -0.34
N SER A 15 3.04 -4.85 -1.09
CA SER A 15 1.69 -5.30 -0.77
C SER A 15 1.60 -5.95 0.62
N ASN A 16 2.61 -6.72 1.01
CA ASN A 16 2.66 -7.43 2.29
C ASN A 16 3.31 -6.63 3.44
N HIS A 17 3.58 -5.34 3.26
CA HIS A 17 4.22 -4.51 4.29
C HIS A 17 3.24 -4.08 5.39
N ASN A 18 2.82 -5.04 6.23
CA ASN A 18 1.77 -4.91 7.25
C ASN A 18 1.89 -3.65 8.12
N LYS A 19 3.10 -3.30 8.58
CA LYS A 19 3.31 -2.12 9.42
C LYS A 19 2.88 -0.81 8.73
N ILE A 20 3.11 -0.67 7.43
CA ILE A 20 2.82 0.57 6.71
C ILE A 20 1.32 0.70 6.45
N TRP A 21 0.69 -0.38 5.99
CA TRP A 21 -0.73 -0.40 5.69
C TRP A 21 -1.60 -0.40 6.94
N GLY A 22 -1.20 -1.13 7.99
CA GLY A 22 -1.87 -1.08 9.30
C GLY A 22 -1.77 0.30 9.94
N ASN A 23 -0.60 0.95 9.89
CA ASN A 23 -0.48 2.34 10.34
C ASN A 23 -1.33 3.30 9.51
N LEU A 24 -1.42 3.09 8.20
CA LEU A 24 -2.30 3.90 7.36
C LEU A 24 -3.76 3.72 7.79
N LEU A 25 -4.21 2.47 7.94
CA LEU A 25 -5.57 2.13 8.36
C LEU A 25 -5.92 2.79 9.69
N ALA A 26 -5.06 2.63 10.70
CA ALA A 26 -5.26 3.20 12.04
C ALA A 26 -5.30 4.74 12.08
N ASN A 27 -4.78 5.41 11.05
CA ASN A 27 -4.82 6.87 10.91
C ASN A 27 -5.97 7.36 10.01
N LEU A 28 -6.79 6.46 9.48
CA LEU A 28 -8.04 6.85 8.83
C LEU A 28 -9.09 7.16 9.89
N ASP A 29 -9.89 8.19 9.64
CA ASP A 29 -11.05 8.51 10.45
C ASP A 29 -12.24 7.65 9.96
N PHE A 30 -12.74 6.79 10.84
CA PHE A 30 -13.90 5.93 10.60
C PHE A 30 -15.11 6.35 11.45
N GLY A 31 -15.05 7.49 12.16
CA GLY A 31 -16.07 7.86 13.13
C GLY A 31 -16.24 6.80 14.23
N ASN A 32 -17.43 6.22 14.34
CA ASN A 32 -17.75 5.17 15.32
C ASN A 32 -17.57 3.73 14.78
N GLU A 33 -17.06 3.60 13.56
CA GLU A 33 -16.92 2.31 12.89
C GLU A 33 -15.48 1.79 13.00
N ALA A 34 -15.30 0.47 12.89
CA ALA A 34 -13.99 -0.16 12.96
C ALA A 34 -13.76 -1.05 11.73
N PRO A 35 -12.61 -0.91 11.03
CA PRO A 35 -12.22 -1.85 9.99
C PRO A 35 -11.73 -3.16 10.61
N SER A 36 -12.02 -4.29 9.95
CA SER A 36 -11.64 -5.64 10.43
C SER A 36 -10.68 -6.36 9.48
N TYR A 37 -10.55 -5.87 8.24
CA TYR A 37 -9.81 -6.46 7.15
C TYR A 37 -9.21 -5.40 6.23
N TRP A 38 -8.03 -5.69 5.67
CA TRP A 38 -7.48 -4.93 4.56
C TRP A 38 -6.67 -5.80 3.60
N ASP A 39 -6.55 -5.34 2.36
CA ASP A 39 -5.74 -5.93 1.29
C ASP A 39 -5.07 -4.84 0.44
N VAL A 40 -3.92 -5.16 -0.16
CA VAL A 40 -3.17 -4.25 -1.02
C VAL A 40 -2.79 -4.94 -2.31
N LYS A 41 -3.29 -4.42 -3.43
CA LYS A 41 -2.91 -4.88 -4.78
C LYS A 41 -2.06 -3.83 -5.47
N LEU A 42 -0.81 -4.19 -5.79
CA LEU A 42 0.10 -3.37 -6.58
C LEU A 42 0.58 -4.13 -7.82
N LYS A 43 0.37 -3.56 -9.00
CA LYS A 43 0.87 -4.15 -10.25
C LYS A 43 2.37 -3.86 -10.40
N PRO A 44 3.21 -4.84 -10.78
CA PRO A 44 4.65 -4.63 -11.02
C PRO A 44 4.93 -3.51 -12.04
N THR A 45 4.08 -3.38 -13.06
CA THR A 45 4.18 -2.35 -14.10
C THR A 45 3.93 -0.93 -13.59
N HIS A 46 3.38 -0.77 -12.38
CA HIS A 46 3.22 0.52 -11.73
C HIS A 46 4.43 0.94 -10.89
N ILE A 47 5.50 0.14 -10.88
CA ILE A 47 6.71 0.41 -10.12
C ILE A 47 7.80 0.89 -11.08
N PHE A 48 8.30 2.10 -10.85
CA PHE A 48 9.50 2.59 -11.49
C PHE A 48 10.71 2.28 -10.60
N VAL A 49 11.77 1.73 -11.21
CA VAL A 49 12.96 1.25 -10.50
C VAL A 49 14.18 1.99 -11.00
N ASP A 50 14.88 2.66 -10.09
CA ASP A 50 16.22 3.16 -10.31
C ASP A 50 17.23 2.18 -9.70
N ARG A 51 17.88 1.42 -10.58
CA ARG A 51 18.84 0.38 -10.18
C ARG A 51 20.15 0.95 -9.66
N ILE A 52 20.55 2.12 -10.13
CA ILE A 52 21.84 2.73 -9.77
C ILE A 52 21.75 3.25 -8.35
N ASN A 53 20.68 4.00 -8.06
CA ASN A 53 20.44 4.59 -6.74
C ASN A 53 19.75 3.63 -5.77
N LYS A 54 19.33 2.45 -6.24
CA LYS A 54 18.61 1.42 -5.46
C LYS A 54 17.34 1.97 -4.83
N THR A 55 16.63 2.80 -5.60
CA THR A 55 15.40 3.46 -5.20
C THR A 55 14.26 3.04 -6.12
N PHE A 56 13.03 3.19 -5.63
CA PHE A 56 11.84 2.96 -6.44
C PHE A 56 10.76 3.99 -6.12
N THR A 57 9.86 4.16 -7.07
CA THR A 57 8.56 4.80 -6.87
C THR A 57 7.48 3.87 -7.38
N PHE A 58 6.29 3.93 -6.78
CA PHE A 58 5.13 3.20 -7.27
C PHE A 58 3.90 4.09 -7.29
N LYS A 59 2.96 3.75 -8.15
CA LYS A 59 1.66 4.42 -8.27
C LYS A 59 0.51 3.42 -8.24
N ASN A 60 -0.68 3.91 -7.91
CA ASN A 60 -1.94 3.16 -8.04
C ASN A 60 -1.89 1.78 -7.35
N ALA A 61 -1.36 1.73 -6.12
CA ALA A 61 -1.59 0.61 -5.22
C ALA A 61 -3.03 0.72 -4.72
N ALA A 62 -3.83 -0.32 -4.94
CA ALA A 62 -5.20 -0.40 -4.46
C ALA A 62 -5.20 -0.92 -3.03
N PHE A 63 -5.35 -0.02 -2.06
CA PHE A 63 -5.54 -0.36 -0.66
C PHE A 63 -7.04 -0.49 -0.38
N THR A 64 -7.49 -1.71 -0.17
CA THR A 64 -8.91 -2.04 0.07
C THR A 64 -9.08 -2.40 1.53
N PHE A 65 -10.11 -1.88 2.20
CA PHE A 65 -10.44 -2.22 3.58
C PHE A 65 -11.96 -2.24 3.76
N ASP A 66 -12.44 -3.02 4.71
CA ASP A 66 -13.83 -2.99 5.13
C ASP A 66 -14.06 -1.95 6.23
N VAL A 67 -15.31 -1.54 6.39
CA VAL A 67 -15.76 -0.77 7.54
C VAL A 67 -17.11 -1.33 7.98
N ASN A 68 -17.24 -1.59 9.28
CA ASN A 68 -18.44 -2.18 9.89
C ASN A 68 -19.37 -1.07 10.39
N SER A 69 -20.50 -0.86 9.72
CA SER A 69 -21.55 0.06 10.19
C SER A 69 -22.52 -0.68 11.11
N GLY A 70 -22.16 -0.86 12.38
CA GLY A 70 -23.00 -1.56 13.34
C GLY A 70 -24.15 -0.68 13.87
N VAL A 71 -25.38 -0.85 13.36
CA VAL A 71 -26.60 -0.37 14.06
C VAL A 71 -27.86 -1.23 13.89
N SER A 72 -27.90 -2.23 13.00
CA SER A 72 -29.09 -3.08 12.87
C SER A 72 -28.72 -4.47 12.36
N TYR A 73 -29.32 -5.51 12.94
CA TYR A 73 -29.33 -6.97 12.67
C TYR A 73 -29.01 -7.47 11.23
N GLY A 74 -27.89 -7.03 10.64
CA GLY A 74 -27.36 -7.43 9.35
C GLY A 74 -25.92 -6.93 9.28
N ASP A 75 -24.98 -7.86 9.08
CA ASP A 75 -23.54 -7.58 9.00
C ASP A 75 -23.21 -6.83 7.70
N ASP A 76 -23.64 -5.58 7.58
CA ASP A 76 -23.36 -4.76 6.40
C ASP A 76 -21.89 -4.29 6.45
N HIS A 77 -21.03 -5.01 5.75
CA HIS A 77 -19.64 -4.64 5.49
C HIS A 77 -19.55 -3.78 4.23
N SER A 78 -19.11 -2.53 4.38
CA SER A 78 -18.80 -1.68 3.23
C SER A 78 -17.33 -1.77 2.87
N LEU A 79 -17.02 -2.11 1.62
CA LEU A 79 -15.64 -2.16 1.11
C LEU A 79 -15.26 -0.83 0.47
N PHE A 80 -14.13 -0.27 0.91
CA PHE A 80 -13.57 0.97 0.39
C PHE A 80 -12.21 0.69 -0.24
N THR A 81 -11.93 1.34 -1.38
CA THR A 81 -10.62 1.29 -2.02
C THR A 81 -10.00 2.67 -2.11
N LYS A 82 -8.78 2.84 -1.60
CA LYS A 82 -7.95 4.03 -1.81
C LYS A 82 -6.78 3.70 -2.74
N GLN A 83 -6.58 4.55 -3.74
CA GLN A 83 -5.41 4.46 -4.62
C GLN A 83 -4.26 5.26 -4.01
N LEU A 84 -3.14 4.58 -3.80
CA LEU A 84 -1.98 5.17 -3.13
C LEU A 84 -0.72 5.01 -3.97
N SER A 85 0.17 5.97 -3.78
CA SER A 85 1.48 6.02 -4.41
C SER A 85 2.53 6.18 -3.33
N GLY A 86 3.77 5.86 -3.64
CA GLY A 86 4.84 5.97 -2.67
C GLY A 86 6.20 5.75 -3.29
N ARG A 87 7.20 5.68 -2.41
CA ARG A 87 8.60 5.54 -2.78
C ARG A 87 9.38 4.84 -1.70
N GLY A 88 10.60 4.42 -2.04
CA GLY A 88 11.46 3.76 -1.08
C GLY A 88 12.80 3.35 -1.65
N THR A 89 13.50 2.55 -0.87
CA THR A 89 14.82 1.99 -1.19
C THR A 89 14.81 0.49 -1.01
N PHE A 90 15.71 -0.19 -1.72
CA PHE A 90 15.89 -1.63 -1.63
C PHE A 90 17.39 -1.98 -1.65
N LEU A 91 17.72 -3.20 -1.27
CA LEU A 91 19.05 -3.77 -1.42
C LEU A 91 18.98 -5.04 -2.26
N PHE A 92 20.06 -5.33 -2.98
CA PHE A 92 20.25 -6.63 -3.61
C PHE A 92 20.90 -7.57 -2.60
N ILE A 93 20.28 -8.73 -2.37
CA ILE A 93 20.81 -9.81 -1.54
C ILE A 93 20.87 -11.03 -2.44
N ASN A 94 22.06 -11.32 -2.98
CA ASN A 94 22.27 -12.37 -3.97
C ASN A 94 21.34 -12.22 -5.19
N LYS A 95 20.36 -13.13 -5.31
CA LYS A 95 19.36 -13.20 -6.40
C LYS A 95 17.98 -12.69 -5.98
N THR A 96 17.87 -12.04 -4.82
CA THR A 96 16.65 -11.39 -4.35
C THR A 96 16.90 -9.92 -4.03
N ILE A 97 15.82 -9.18 -3.88
CA ILE A 97 15.86 -7.84 -3.30
C ILE A 97 15.24 -7.86 -1.91
N GLN A 98 15.68 -6.95 -1.06
CA GLN A 98 15.05 -6.68 0.22
C GLN A 98 14.63 -5.21 0.28
N LEU A 99 13.34 -4.99 0.48
CA LEU A 99 12.75 -3.68 0.77
C LEU A 99 13.36 -3.15 2.07
N GLN A 100 13.91 -1.93 2.03
CA GLN A 100 14.53 -1.28 3.19
C GLN A 100 13.66 -0.17 3.74
N THR A 101 13.18 0.69 2.86
CA THR A 101 12.30 1.81 3.23
C THR A 101 11.08 1.80 2.34
N LEU A 102 9.94 2.13 2.94
CA LEU A 102 8.68 2.31 2.24
C LEU A 102 8.00 3.54 2.84
N ILE A 103 7.74 4.53 2.00
CA ILE A 103 7.10 5.79 2.37
C ILE A 103 5.90 5.97 1.44
N LEU A 104 4.70 6.01 2.01
CA LEU A 104 3.50 6.38 1.27
C LEU A 104 3.48 7.89 1.06
N ASN A 105 3.14 8.32 -0.14
CA ASN A 105 2.87 9.74 -0.39
C ASN A 105 1.61 10.11 0.41
N LYS A 106 1.64 11.24 1.12
CA LYS A 106 0.42 11.77 1.72
C LYS A 106 -0.61 11.95 0.60
N ALA A 107 -1.81 11.40 0.79
CA ALA A 107 -2.94 11.82 -0.02
C ALA A 107 -3.05 13.33 0.14
N LEU A 108 -3.02 14.08 -0.96
CA LEU A 108 -3.43 15.48 -0.92
C LEU A 108 -4.88 15.45 -0.46
N ALA A 109 -5.12 15.84 0.79
CA ALA A 109 -6.46 16.16 1.24
C ALA A 109 -6.88 17.35 0.40
N ILE A 110 -7.71 17.13 -0.62
CA ILE A 110 -8.49 18.20 -1.22
C ILE A 110 -9.51 18.57 -0.14
N GLN A 111 -9.08 19.41 0.81
CA GLN A 111 -10.02 20.14 1.65
C GLN A 111 -10.55 21.27 0.78
N ASN A 112 -11.68 21.01 0.10
CA ASN A 112 -12.54 22.09 -0.31
C ASN A 112 -13.19 22.64 0.98
N LYS A 113 -12.67 23.75 1.47
CA LYS A 113 -13.45 24.69 2.27
C LYS A 113 -13.95 25.80 1.35
#